data_AF-A0A7S0B5L9-F1
#
_entry.id   AF-A0A7S0B5L9-F1
#
_cell.length_a   1.000
_cell.length_b   1.000
_cell.length_c   1.000
_cell.angle_alpha   90.00
_cell.angle_beta   90.00
_cell.angle_gamma   90.00
#
_symmetry.space_group_name_H-M   'P 1'
#
loop_
_entity.id
_entity.type
_entity.pdbx_description
1 polymer ?
#
loop_
_entity_poly.entity_id
_entity_poly.type
_entity_poly.pdbx_seq_one_letter_code
_entity_poly.pdbx_strand_id
1 'polypeptide(L)'
;SVAHCGGEPCEPGLSEEVTNCTRSCHEPSYCAFGDWSSWGACSKCGGQRTRFRHVLQEPRNGGQACQAGAAEEMGKCPRQCSEELYCVWGDWGPFSHCSETCGVSGKK
;
A
#
# COMPACT_ATOMS: atom_id res chain seq x y z
N SER A 1 -22.87 -28.76 28.74
CA SER A 1 -23.57 -27.77 27.91
C SER A 1 -22.55 -26.80 27.35
N VAL A 2 -22.42 -26.72 26.04
CA VAL A 2 -21.33 -25.99 25.38
C VAL A 2 -21.53 -24.47 25.50
N ALA A 3 -20.48 -23.76 25.92
CA ALA A 3 -20.45 -22.31 26.02
C ALA A 3 -20.57 -21.70 24.62
N HIS A 4 -21.75 -21.16 24.29
CA HIS A 4 -22.12 -20.75 22.93
C HIS A 4 -21.55 -19.41 22.45
N CYS A 5 -20.47 -18.90 23.07
CA CYS A 5 -19.86 -17.63 22.69
C CYS A 5 -18.32 -17.60 22.83
N GLY A 6 -17.65 -18.75 22.91
CA GLY A 6 -16.18 -18.82 23.04
C GLY A 6 -15.62 -18.48 24.42
N GLY A 7 -16.44 -18.57 25.48
CA GLY A 7 -15.97 -18.50 26.87
C GLY A 7 -15.40 -19.85 27.35
N GLU A 8 -14.44 -19.79 28.28
CA GLU A 8 -13.92 -20.96 29.00
C GLU A 8 -15.05 -21.81 29.60
N PRO A 9 -14.87 -23.14 29.72
CA PRO A 9 -15.89 -24.03 30.26
C PRO A 9 -16.24 -23.62 31.69
N CYS A 10 -17.53 -23.51 31.98
CA CYS A 10 -18.02 -23.26 33.32
C CYS A 10 -17.68 -24.45 34.22
N GLU A 11 -17.00 -24.18 35.34
CA GLU A 11 -16.74 -25.14 36.41
C GLU A 11 -18.07 -25.73 36.92
N PRO A 12 -18.21 -27.06 36.99
CA PRO A 12 -19.45 -27.70 37.41
C PRO A 12 -19.64 -27.55 38.93
N GLY A 13 -20.55 -26.66 39.37
CA GLY A 13 -20.84 -26.53 40.80
C GLY A 13 -21.88 -25.51 41.25
N LEU A 14 -22.34 -24.58 40.40
CA LEU A 14 -23.41 -23.64 40.75
C LEU A 14 -24.57 -23.78 39.77
N SER A 15 -25.60 -24.54 40.13
CA SER A 15 -26.90 -24.49 39.47
C SER A 15 -27.84 -23.66 40.33
N GLU A 16 -27.86 -22.35 40.09
CA GLU A 16 -29.03 -21.53 40.42
C GLU A 16 -29.84 -21.30 39.14
N GLU A 17 -31.15 -21.15 39.28
CA GLU A 17 -32.10 -21.08 38.17
C GLU A 17 -31.66 -20.03 37.15
N VAL A 18 -31.36 -20.51 35.93
CA VAL A 18 -30.93 -19.66 34.83
C VAL A 18 -32.15 -18.89 34.35
N THR A 19 -32.43 -17.78 35.03
CA THR A 19 -33.27 -16.69 34.52
C THR A 19 -32.86 -16.49 33.08
N ASN A 20 -33.84 -16.57 32.18
CA ASN A 20 -33.65 -16.52 30.74
C ASN A 20 -32.85 -15.25 30.38
N CYS A 21 -31.53 -15.37 30.36
CA CYS A 21 -30.67 -14.38 29.78
C CYS A 21 -31.00 -14.44 28.30
N THR A 22 -31.87 -13.54 27.85
CA THR A 22 -31.93 -13.11 26.46
C THR A 22 -30.59 -12.46 26.15
N ARG A 23 -29.55 -13.29 26.06
CA ARG A 23 -28.28 -12.93 25.47
C ARG A 23 -28.61 -12.65 24.02
N SER A 24 -28.83 -11.38 23.72
CA SER A 24 -28.70 -10.87 22.37
C SER A 24 -27.25 -11.11 21.97
N CYS A 25 -26.97 -12.30 21.44
CA CYS A 25 -25.77 -12.54 20.69
C CYS A 25 -25.89 -11.62 19.48
N HIS A 26 -25.14 -10.52 19.49
CA HIS A 26 -25.07 -9.63 18.34
C HIS A 26 -24.73 -10.46 17.10
N GLU A 27 -25.40 -10.17 15.98
CA GLU A 27 -25.17 -10.91 14.73
C GLU A 27 -23.68 -10.98 14.39
N PRO A 28 -23.22 -12.08 13.75
CA PRO A 28 -21.85 -12.17 13.27
C PRO A 28 -21.52 -10.98 12.37
N SER A 29 -20.45 -10.26 12.69
CA SER A 29 -19.94 -9.21 11.82
C SER A 29 -18.71 -9.72 11.09
N TYR A 30 -18.74 -9.64 9.76
CA TYR A 30 -17.66 -10.09 8.90
C TYR A 30 -16.55 -9.05 8.81
N CYS A 31 -15.36 -9.50 8.43
CA CYS A 31 -14.26 -8.61 8.17
C CYS A 31 -14.49 -7.76 6.91
N ALA A 32 -14.13 -6.48 6.97
CA ALA A 32 -14.22 -5.56 5.83
C ALA A 32 -12.91 -4.81 5.63
N PHE A 33 -12.43 -4.75 4.38
CA PHE A 33 -11.30 -3.91 3.99
C PHE A 33 -11.77 -2.49 3.65
N GLY A 34 -10.90 -1.52 3.90
CA GLY A 34 -11.06 -0.17 3.40
C GLY A 34 -10.59 0.02 1.97
N ASP A 35 -10.55 1.29 1.59
CA ASP A 35 -10.07 1.71 0.28
C ASP A 35 -8.59 1.35 0.07
N TRP A 36 -8.25 1.16 -1.20
CA TRP A 36 -6.87 0.97 -1.60
C TRP A 36 -6.08 2.27 -1.48
N SER A 37 -4.85 2.15 -1.00
CA SER A 37 -3.86 3.20 -1.09
C SER A 37 -3.58 3.55 -2.56
N SER A 38 -2.98 4.72 -2.76
CA SER A 38 -2.33 5.01 -4.04
C SER A 38 -1.27 3.95 -4.35
N TRP A 39 -1.04 3.71 -5.64
CA TRP A 39 0.04 2.85 -6.10
C TRP A 39 1.39 3.40 -5.65
N GLY A 40 2.23 2.53 -5.10
CA GLY A 40 3.62 2.84 -4.78
C GLY A 40 4.47 3.08 -6.03
N ALA A 41 5.72 3.49 -5.79
CA ALA A 41 6.70 3.67 -6.84
C ALA A 41 6.96 2.37 -7.61
N CYS A 42 7.31 2.50 -8.88
CA CYS A 42 7.75 1.37 -9.66
C CYS A 42 9.12 0.88 -9.22
N SER A 43 9.28 -0.44 -9.08
CA SER A 43 10.58 -1.05 -8.79
C SER A 43 11.61 -0.77 -9.89
N LYS A 44 11.18 -0.87 -11.15
CA LYS A 44 11.95 -0.52 -12.34
C LYS A 44 11.02 -0.13 -13.48
N CYS A 45 11.58 0.39 -14.55
CA CYS A 45 10.85 0.61 -15.79
C CYS A 45 10.27 -0.71 -16.32
N GLY A 46 9.00 -0.73 -16.67
CA GLY A 46 8.28 -1.95 -17.05
C GLY A 46 8.20 -3.00 -15.94
N GLY A 47 8.60 -2.65 -14.70
CA GLY A 47 8.61 -3.52 -13.55
C GLY A 47 7.24 -3.63 -12.89
N GLN A 48 7.26 -3.77 -11.57
CA GLN A 48 6.06 -3.93 -10.75
C GLN A 48 5.91 -2.74 -9.81
N ARG A 49 4.67 -2.51 -9.38
CA ARG A 49 4.31 -1.56 -8.33
C ARG A 49 3.30 -2.23 -7.40
N THR A 50 3.27 -1.80 -6.15
CA THR A 50 2.42 -2.40 -5.12
C THR A 50 1.50 -1.35 -4.53
N ARG A 51 0.29 -1.74 -4.12
CA ARG A 51 -0.61 -0.94 -3.29
C ARG A 51 -1.16 -1.78 -2.14
N PHE A 52 -1.62 -1.10 -1.10
CA PHE A 52 -2.07 -1.74 0.13
C PHE A 52 -3.44 -1.24 0.56
N ARG A 53 -4.19 -2.04 1.31
CA ARG A 53 -5.41 -1.61 2.01
C ARG A 53 -5.40 -2.18 3.42
N HIS A 54 -6.05 -1.49 4.34
CA HIS A 54 -6.16 -1.93 5.74
C HIS A 54 -7.54 -2.50 6.03
N VAL A 55 -7.64 -3.30 7.08
CA VAL A 55 -8.92 -3.78 7.61
C VAL A 55 -9.60 -2.61 8.32
N LEU A 56 -10.82 -2.27 7.89
CA LEU A 56 -11.64 -1.25 8.55
C LEU A 56 -12.51 -1.86 9.65
N GLN A 57 -12.90 -3.13 9.49
CA GLN A 57 -13.73 -3.83 10.46
C GLN A 57 -13.16 -5.22 10.70
N GLU A 58 -12.79 -5.47 11.95
CA GLU A 58 -12.41 -6.80 12.43
C GLU A 58 -13.65 -7.70 12.59
N PRO A 59 -13.52 -9.01 12.34
CA PRO A 59 -14.61 -9.95 12.56
C PRO A 59 -15.01 -10.01 14.04
N ARG A 60 -16.30 -10.17 14.33
CA ARG A 60 -16.82 -10.37 15.70
C ARG A 60 -17.90 -11.45 15.72
N ASN A 61 -18.14 -12.00 16.91
CA ASN A 61 -19.19 -13.00 17.17
C ASN A 61 -19.14 -14.21 16.22
N GLY A 62 -17.93 -14.70 15.91
CA GLY A 62 -17.74 -15.83 14.99
C GLY A 62 -17.79 -15.46 13.51
N GLY A 63 -17.80 -14.17 13.15
CA GLY A 63 -17.65 -13.72 11.77
C GLY A 63 -16.31 -14.13 11.15
N GLN A 64 -16.29 -14.28 9.82
CA GLN A 64 -15.09 -14.72 9.11
C GLN A 64 -14.04 -13.60 9.04
N ALA A 65 -12.78 -13.95 9.33
CA ALA A 65 -11.64 -13.05 9.18
C ALA A 65 -11.33 -12.72 7.71
N CYS A 66 -10.72 -11.56 7.48
CA CYS A 66 -10.24 -11.19 6.16
C CYS A 66 -9.20 -12.19 5.67
N GLN A 67 -9.21 -12.47 4.38
CA GLN A 67 -8.24 -13.38 3.78
C GLN A 67 -6.82 -12.82 3.93
N ALA A 68 -5.92 -13.64 4.49
CA ALA A 68 -4.50 -13.33 4.56
C ALA A 68 -3.95 -13.09 3.14
N GLY A 69 -3.23 -11.98 2.95
CA GLY A 69 -2.68 -11.58 1.64
C GLY A 69 -3.64 -10.77 0.75
N ALA A 70 -4.94 -10.66 1.09
CA ALA A 70 -5.86 -9.80 0.34
C ALA A 70 -5.68 -8.29 0.65
N ALA A 71 -4.75 -7.94 1.54
CA ALA A 71 -4.40 -6.57 1.91
C ALA A 71 -3.36 -5.92 0.98
N GLU A 72 -2.72 -6.71 0.11
CA GLU A 72 -1.68 -6.26 -0.82
C GLU A 72 -2.09 -6.61 -2.25
N GLU A 73 -1.79 -5.70 -3.19
CA GLU A 73 -1.96 -5.95 -4.61
C GLU A 73 -0.74 -5.50 -5.40
N MET A 74 -0.32 -6.34 -6.34
CA MET A 74 0.79 -6.08 -7.24
C MET A 74 0.27 -5.81 -8.66
N GLY A 75 0.74 -4.72 -9.26
CA GLY A 75 0.34 -4.28 -10.58
C GLY A 75 1.54 -4.02 -11.49
N LYS A 76 1.27 -3.96 -12.79
CA LYS A 76 2.28 -3.57 -13.79
C LYS A 76 2.65 -2.10 -13.62
N CYS A 77 3.95 -1.81 -13.75
CA CYS A 77 4.43 -0.45 -13.77
C CYS A 77 4.14 0.20 -15.14
N PRO A 78 3.50 1.39 -15.17
CA PRO A 78 3.26 2.11 -16.41
C PRO A 78 4.51 2.84 -16.93
N ARG A 79 5.53 3.05 -16.08
CA ARG A 79 6.77 3.72 -16.46
C ARG A 79 7.53 2.87 -17.47
N GLN A 80 7.54 3.33 -18.71
CA GLN A 80 8.39 2.77 -19.77
C GLN A 80 9.61 3.68 -19.86
N CYS A 81 10.78 3.12 -19.61
CA CYS A 81 12.03 3.80 -19.95
C CYS A 81 12.38 3.25 -21.31
N SER A 82 12.42 4.14 -22.29
CA SER A 82 12.81 3.84 -23.67
C SER A 82 13.96 2.83 -23.69
N GLU A 83 13.74 1.72 -24.36
CA GLU A 83 14.82 0.83 -24.77
C GLU A 83 15.87 1.69 -25.49
N GLU A 84 17.08 1.69 -24.95
CA GLU A 84 18.27 2.37 -25.45
C GLU A 84 18.10 3.88 -25.75
N LEU A 85 18.02 4.69 -24.70
CA LEU A 85 18.35 6.10 -24.83
C LEU A 85 19.88 6.25 -24.81
N TYR A 86 20.50 6.42 -25.98
CA TYR A 86 21.91 6.78 -26.07
C TYR A 86 22.05 8.31 -26.08
N CYS A 87 23.01 8.82 -25.31
CA CYS A 87 23.38 10.23 -25.40
C CYS A 87 24.11 10.44 -26.72
N VAL A 88 23.51 11.24 -27.60
CA VAL A 88 24.22 11.81 -28.74
C VAL A 88 24.84 13.12 -28.34
N TRP A 89 26.02 13.40 -28.89
CA TRP A 89 26.52 14.76 -28.90
C TRP A 89 25.53 15.63 -29.65
N GLY A 90 25.07 16.70 -29.01
CA GLY A 90 24.41 17.79 -29.73
C GLY A 90 25.41 18.47 -30.65
N ASP A 91 24.91 19.18 -31.65
CA ASP A 91 25.75 20.00 -32.51
C ASP A 91 26.58 21.00 -31.70
N TRP A 92 27.76 21.33 -32.22
CA TRP A 92 28.55 22.42 -31.66
C TRP A 92 27.71 23.69 -31.69
N GLY A 93 27.52 24.29 -30.51
CA GLY A 93 26.96 25.62 -30.41
C GLY A 93 27.82 26.64 -31.18
N PRO A 94 27.26 27.78 -31.59
CA PRO A 94 28.04 28.82 -32.25
C PRO A 94 29.20 29.26 -31.37
N PHE A 95 30.34 29.57 -31.98
CA PHE A 95 31.45 30.21 -31.27
C PHE A 95 30.93 31.47 -30.57
N SER A 96 31.11 31.54 -29.25
CA SER A 96 30.83 32.75 -28.50
C SER A 96 31.82 33.84 -28.89
N HIS A 97 31.39 35.10 -28.75
CA HIS A 97 32.32 36.22 -28.83
C HIS A 97 33.37 36.08 -27.73
N CYS A 98 34.62 36.43 -28.07
CA CYS A 98 35.71 36.48 -27.10
C CYS A 98 35.28 37.35 -25.93
N SER A 99 35.23 36.77 -24.73
CA SER A 99 34.89 37.48 -23.49
C SER A 99 35.98 38.45 -23.05
N GLU A 100 37.14 38.43 -23.71
CA GLU A 100 38.26 39.30 -23.42
C GLU A 100 38.51 40.28 -24.56
N THR A 101 38.44 41.57 -24.24
CA THR A 101 38.97 42.63 -25.10
C THR A 101 40.46 42.75 -24.83
N CYS A 102 41.30 42.17 -25.69
CA CYS A 102 42.73 42.45 -25.65
C CYS A 102 42.98 43.91 -26.04
N GLY A 103 43.73 44.63 -25.20
CA GLY A 103 44.13 46.01 -25.45
C GLY A 103 44.97 46.13 -26.72
N VAL A 104 44.73 47.20 -27.48
CA VAL A 104 45.53 47.58 -28.66
C VAL A 104 46.97 47.85 -28.26
N SER A 105 47.89 46.92 -28.55
CA SER A 105 49.32 47.23 -28.55
C SER A 105 49.60 48.19 -29.70
N GLY A 106 49.92 49.44 -29.34
CA GLY A 106 50.24 50.52 -30.27
C GLY A 106 51.37 50.14 -31.24
N LYS A 107 51.20 50.55 -32.50
CA LYS A 107 52.22 50.45 -33.54
C LYS A 107 53.40 51.38 -33.20
N LYS A 108 54.62 50.86 -33.37
CA LYS A 108 55.85 51.67 -33.43
C LYS A 108 55.87 52.52 -34.69
#